data_AF-A0A936XGX8-F1
#
_entry.id   AF-A0A936XGX8-F1
#
_cell.length_a   1.000
_cell.length_b   1.000
_cell.length_c   1.000
_cell.angle_alpha   90.00
_cell.angle_beta   90.00
_cell.angle_gamma   90.00
#
_symmetry.space_group_name_H-M   'P 1'
#
loop_
_entity.id
_entity.type
_entity.pdbx_description
1 polymer ?
#
loop_
_entity_poly.entity_id
_entity_poly.type
_entity_poly.pdbx_seq_one_letter_code
_entity_poly.pdbx_strand_id
1 'polypeptide(L)'
;MTYCIGVTLDEGMIFASDSRTNAGMDNISKFCKMSVFERRGERVIVLLSSGNLAGTQAVIGVLNQRCAATDPVPNLWSAQTMFDVAMLIADAMRDVDRRDGEYLEDNEFGFNASFIVGGQILGEPMRLFRIYAEGNFIEAGFDTPYFQTGETKYGKPIIDRVITRSTPLSDAIKCVLVSFDSTMRSNLSVGMPIDLICYERDRLEVSKRRRFDHHDAYFSALSHEWSEGTKQAFRRLPDLSW
;
A
#
# COMPACT_ATOMS: atom_id res chain seq x y z
N MET A 1 -9.84 0.25 9.61
CA MET A 1 -10.17 -0.98 8.83
C MET A 1 -9.44 -0.99 7.49
N THR A 2 -8.11 -1.07 7.51
CA THR A 2 -7.26 -1.14 6.32
C THR A 2 -5.84 -1.49 6.75
N TYR A 3 -5.10 -2.29 5.99
CA TYR A 3 -3.64 -2.36 6.07
C TYR A 3 -3.05 -2.42 4.66
N CYS A 4 -2.20 -1.45 4.36
CA CYS A 4 -1.45 -1.36 3.11
C CYS A 4 0.03 -1.13 3.39
N ILE A 5 0.90 -1.69 2.54
CA ILE A 5 2.35 -1.52 2.61
C ILE A 5 2.95 -1.40 1.21
N GLY A 6 3.86 -0.43 1.06
CA GLY A 6 4.76 -0.31 -0.09
C GLY A 6 6.20 -0.45 0.40
N VAL A 7 7.00 -1.26 -0.31
CA VAL A 7 8.42 -1.51 -0.02
C VAL A 7 9.22 -1.18 -1.27
N THR A 8 10.31 -0.44 -1.13
CA THR A 8 11.29 -0.16 -2.19
C THR A 8 12.62 -0.81 -1.86
N LEU A 9 13.11 -1.61 -2.80
CA LEU A 9 14.34 -2.39 -2.70
C LEU A 9 15.27 -2.03 -3.86
N ASP A 10 16.48 -2.57 -3.84
CA ASP A 10 17.43 -2.38 -4.92
C ASP A 10 16.99 -3.12 -6.19
N GLU A 11 16.29 -4.24 -6.08
CA GLU A 11 15.80 -5.01 -7.24
C GLU A 11 14.42 -4.57 -7.76
N GLY A 12 13.66 -3.79 -6.98
CA GLY A 12 12.28 -3.46 -7.35
C GLY A 12 11.43 -2.90 -6.20
N MET A 13 10.12 -3.07 -6.32
CA MET A 13 9.13 -2.67 -5.32
C MET A 13 8.11 -3.77 -5.06
N ILE A 14 7.64 -3.84 -3.82
CA ILE A 14 6.50 -4.68 -3.43
C ILE A 14 5.37 -3.76 -2.94
N PHE A 15 4.16 -4.03 -3.42
CA PHE A 15 2.94 -3.38 -2.96
C PHE A 15 1.97 -4.44 -2.49
N ALA A 16 1.36 -4.25 -1.34
CA ALA A 16 0.32 -5.14 -0.85
C ALA A 16 -0.76 -4.38 -0.07
N SER A 17 -2.01 -4.82 -0.23
CA SER A 17 -3.17 -4.25 0.47
C SER A 17 -4.19 -5.32 0.83
N ASP A 18 -4.77 -5.22 2.02
CA ASP A 18 -5.96 -5.98 2.38
C ASP A 18 -7.21 -5.43 1.66
N SER A 19 -8.33 -6.16 1.73
CA SER A 19 -9.58 -5.75 1.05
C SER A 19 -10.74 -5.48 2.00
N ARG A 20 -10.61 -5.77 3.31
CA ARG A 20 -11.70 -5.53 4.27
C ARG A 20 -11.86 -4.03 4.51
N THR A 21 -13.08 -3.52 4.36
CA THR A 21 -13.34 -2.08 4.47
C THR A 21 -14.63 -1.82 5.23
N ASN A 22 -14.64 -0.73 6.01
CA ASN A 22 -15.84 -0.23 6.66
C ASN A 22 -16.58 0.68 5.67
N ALA A 23 -17.80 0.30 5.29
CA ALA A 23 -18.66 1.09 4.41
C ALA A 23 -19.83 1.76 5.16
N GLY A 24 -19.81 1.77 6.51
CA GLY A 24 -20.86 2.34 7.36
C GLY A 24 -21.14 1.45 8.58
N MET A 25 -22.02 1.91 9.48
CA MET A 25 -22.44 1.10 10.63
C MET A 25 -22.94 -0.28 10.15
N ASP A 26 -22.36 -1.34 10.73
CA ASP A 26 -22.63 -2.75 10.42
C ASP A 26 -22.41 -3.19 8.96
N ASN A 27 -21.72 -2.39 8.14
CA ASN A 27 -21.43 -2.72 6.75
C ASN A 27 -19.93 -2.96 6.52
N ILE A 28 -19.51 -4.21 6.74
CA ILE A 28 -18.15 -4.67 6.41
C ILE A 28 -18.19 -5.37 5.05
N SER A 29 -17.52 -4.76 4.07
CA SER A 29 -17.50 -5.22 2.68
C SER A 29 -16.06 -5.38 2.16
N LYS A 30 -15.91 -5.91 0.93
CA LYS A 30 -14.62 -6.11 0.25
C LYS A 30 -14.43 -5.06 -0.84
N PHE A 31 -13.42 -4.20 -0.71
CA PHE A 31 -13.03 -3.25 -1.74
C PHE A 31 -11.54 -3.36 -2.04
N CYS A 32 -11.18 -3.38 -3.32
CA CYS A 32 -9.78 -3.33 -3.74
C CYS A 32 -9.20 -1.97 -3.33
N LYS A 33 -8.08 -1.99 -2.60
CA LYS A 33 -7.39 -0.78 -2.14
C LYS A 33 -6.14 -0.47 -2.95
N MET A 34 -5.95 -1.14 -4.07
CA MET A 34 -4.82 -0.97 -4.98
C MET A 34 -5.31 -0.52 -6.36
N SER A 35 -4.81 0.62 -6.82
CA SER A 35 -5.05 1.15 -8.16
C SER A 35 -3.75 1.18 -8.94
N VAL A 36 -3.79 0.80 -10.22
CA VAL A 36 -2.61 0.76 -11.10
C VAL A 36 -2.88 1.60 -12.33
N PHE A 37 -1.99 2.56 -12.59
CA PHE A 37 -1.94 3.37 -13.79
C PHE A 37 -0.69 2.94 -14.58
N GLU A 38 -0.90 2.26 -15.71
CA GLU A 38 0.16 1.66 -16.51
C GLU A 38 0.10 2.14 -17.96
N ARG A 39 1.26 2.55 -18.49
CA ARG A 39 1.56 2.59 -19.92
C ARG A 39 2.82 1.79 -20.14
N ARG A 40 2.66 0.57 -20.67
CA ARG A 40 3.75 -0.41 -20.79
C ARG A 40 4.94 0.16 -21.56
N GLY A 41 6.14 -0.02 -21.01
CA GLY A 41 7.38 0.50 -21.57
C GLY A 41 7.60 1.99 -21.32
N GLU A 42 6.66 2.69 -20.68
CA GLU A 42 6.75 4.12 -20.39
C GLU A 42 6.67 4.41 -18.90
N ARG A 43 5.61 3.93 -18.22
CA ARG A 43 5.42 4.18 -16.78
C ARG A 43 4.52 3.15 -16.11
N VAL A 44 4.81 2.90 -14.83
CA VAL A 44 3.96 2.15 -13.90
C VAL A 44 3.82 2.98 -12.63
N ILE A 45 2.58 3.27 -12.23
CA ILE A 45 2.25 3.99 -11.01
C ILE A 45 1.23 3.14 -10.23
N VAL A 46 1.57 2.76 -9.00
CA VAL A 46 0.74 1.97 -8.09
C VAL A 46 0.34 2.82 -6.89
N LEU A 47 -0.95 2.93 -6.62
CA LEU A 47 -1.52 3.64 -5.48
C LEU A 47 -2.18 2.63 -4.52
N LEU A 48 -1.87 2.75 -3.24
CA LEU A 48 -2.53 2.04 -2.15
C LEU A 48 -3.36 3.02 -1.33
N SER A 49 -4.64 2.74 -1.17
CA SER A 49 -5.61 3.60 -0.49
C SER A 49 -5.83 3.17 0.96
N SER A 50 -6.04 4.14 1.85
CA SER A 50 -6.41 3.91 3.24
C SER A 50 -7.20 5.08 3.83
N GLY A 51 -7.95 4.81 4.89
CA GLY A 51 -8.80 5.80 5.54
C GLY A 51 -10.24 5.74 5.03
N ASN A 52 -10.88 6.90 4.88
CA ASN A 52 -12.26 7.04 4.46
C ASN A 52 -12.46 6.49 3.02
N LEU A 53 -13.38 5.53 2.87
CA LEU A 53 -13.63 4.87 1.59
C LEU A 53 -14.18 5.85 0.53
N ALA A 54 -15.13 6.70 0.91
CA ALA A 54 -15.71 7.68 -0.02
C ALA A 54 -14.64 8.69 -0.49
N GLY A 55 -13.83 9.20 0.43
CA GLY A 55 -12.73 10.11 0.11
C GLY A 55 -11.68 9.48 -0.80
N THR A 56 -11.22 8.27 -0.48
CA THR A 56 -10.24 7.57 -1.33
C THR A 56 -10.80 7.23 -2.71
N GLN A 57 -12.06 6.81 -2.82
CA GLN A 57 -12.70 6.57 -4.12
C GLN A 57 -12.92 7.86 -4.92
N ALA A 58 -13.30 8.96 -4.27
CA ALA A 58 -13.46 10.26 -4.92
C ALA A 58 -12.13 10.74 -5.53
N VAL A 59 -11.01 10.63 -4.79
CA VAL A 59 -9.68 10.99 -5.28
C VAL A 59 -9.29 10.13 -6.49
N ILE A 60 -9.45 8.81 -6.42
CA ILE A 60 -9.20 7.92 -7.56
C ILE A 60 -10.11 8.27 -8.75
N GLY A 61 -11.37 8.63 -8.50
CA GLY A 61 -12.31 9.11 -9.51
C GLY A 61 -11.83 10.37 -10.22
N VAL A 62 -11.38 11.38 -9.47
CA VAL A 62 -10.82 12.63 -10.01
C VAL A 62 -9.58 12.35 -10.86
N LEU A 63 -8.67 11.50 -10.38
CA LEU A 63 -7.47 11.12 -11.13
C LEU A 63 -7.83 10.44 -12.47
N ASN A 64 -8.78 9.51 -12.46
CA ASN A 64 -9.26 8.85 -13.68
C ASN A 64 -9.93 9.83 -14.65
N GLN A 65 -10.78 10.73 -14.15
CA GLN A 65 -11.43 11.75 -14.99
C GLN A 65 -10.40 12.67 -15.66
N ARG A 66 -9.40 13.14 -14.91
CA ARG A 66 -8.30 13.95 -15.48
C ARG A 66 -7.49 13.20 -16.52
N CYS A 67 -7.23 11.91 -16.27
CA CYS A 67 -6.52 11.04 -17.21
C CYS A 67 -7.31 10.76 -18.50
N ALA A 68 -8.65 10.86 -18.45
CA ALA A 68 -9.55 10.65 -19.59
C ALA A 68 -9.98 11.96 -20.28
N ALA A 69 -9.62 13.12 -19.74
CA ALA A 69 -9.99 14.41 -20.29
C ALA A 69 -9.35 14.64 -21.67
N THR A 70 -10.12 15.24 -22.59
CA THR A 70 -9.62 15.64 -23.92
C THR A 70 -8.86 16.97 -23.87
N ASP A 71 -9.23 17.84 -22.93
CA ASP A 71 -8.56 19.11 -22.72
C ASP A 71 -7.21 18.90 -22.00
N PRO A 72 -6.20 19.75 -22.27
CA PRO A 72 -4.88 19.61 -21.69
C PRO A 72 -4.88 20.02 -20.20
N VAL A 73 -5.30 19.10 -19.34
CA VAL A 73 -5.24 19.23 -17.88
C VAL A 73 -4.06 18.40 -17.36
N PRO A 74 -3.23 18.92 -16.42
CA PRO A 74 -2.21 18.12 -15.74
C PRO A 74 -2.80 16.84 -15.14
N ASN A 75 -2.20 15.69 -15.46
CA ASN A 75 -2.68 14.38 -15.06
C ASN A 75 -1.53 13.37 -14.99
N LEU A 76 -1.82 12.14 -14.52
CA LEU A 76 -0.79 11.12 -14.29
C LEU A 76 -0.04 10.70 -15.56
N TRP A 77 -0.59 10.97 -16.75
CA TRP A 77 0.06 10.72 -18.04
C TRP A 77 0.93 11.86 -18.53
N SER A 78 0.73 13.08 -18.04
CA SER A 78 1.57 14.23 -18.37
C SER A 78 2.67 14.50 -17.35
N ALA A 79 2.58 13.88 -16.16
CA ALA A 79 3.64 13.88 -15.15
C ALA A 79 4.99 13.48 -15.75
N GLN A 80 6.04 14.25 -15.46
CA GLN A 80 7.41 13.98 -15.93
C GLN A 80 8.20 13.19 -14.89
N THR A 81 7.87 13.40 -13.61
CA THR A 81 8.53 12.75 -12.48
C THR A 81 7.53 12.07 -11.54
N MET A 82 7.99 11.09 -10.77
CA MET A 82 7.18 10.52 -9.68
C MET A 82 6.88 11.53 -8.57
N PHE A 83 7.65 12.63 -8.47
CA PHE A 83 7.30 13.75 -7.61
C PHE A 83 6.08 14.51 -8.14
N ASP A 84 6.00 14.74 -9.46
CA ASP A 84 4.81 15.31 -10.09
C ASP A 84 3.59 14.42 -9.87
N VAL A 85 3.77 13.10 -9.93
CA VAL A 85 2.72 12.13 -9.58
C VAL A 85 2.21 12.33 -8.15
N ALA A 86 3.12 12.47 -7.17
CA ALA A 86 2.74 12.72 -5.77
C ALA A 86 2.00 14.06 -5.62
N MET A 87 2.45 15.11 -6.30
CA MET A 87 1.79 16.43 -6.34
C MET A 87 0.38 16.35 -6.95
N LEU A 88 0.21 15.67 -8.08
CA LEU A 88 -1.10 15.52 -8.73
C LEU A 88 -2.10 14.76 -7.87
N ILE A 89 -1.64 13.76 -7.11
CA ILE A 89 -2.49 13.03 -6.15
C ILE A 89 -2.84 13.95 -4.97
N ALA A 90 -1.88 14.69 -4.42
CA ALA A 90 -2.12 15.67 -3.37
C ALA A 90 -3.12 16.76 -3.79
N ASP A 91 -3.03 17.26 -5.02
CA ASP A 91 -3.97 18.25 -5.54
C ASP A 91 -5.37 17.64 -5.71
N ALA A 92 -5.48 16.40 -6.20
CA ALA A 92 -6.76 15.70 -6.23
C ALA A 92 -7.36 15.49 -4.83
N MET A 93 -6.53 15.21 -3.82
CA MET A 93 -6.98 15.14 -2.41
C MET A 93 -7.53 16.47 -1.92
N ARG A 94 -6.81 17.57 -2.15
CA ARG A 94 -7.24 18.92 -1.75
C ARG A 94 -8.51 19.36 -2.45
N ASP A 95 -8.71 18.93 -3.70
CA ASP A 95 -9.94 19.27 -4.44
C ASP A 95 -11.16 18.51 -3.91
N VAL A 96 -10.98 17.24 -3.51
CA VAL A 96 -12.03 16.47 -2.84
C VAL A 96 -12.33 17.05 -1.46
N ASP A 97 -11.29 17.37 -0.69
CA ASP A 97 -11.42 17.99 0.63
C ASP A 97 -12.14 19.35 0.55
N ARG A 98 -11.79 20.21 -0.42
CA ARG A 98 -12.49 21.49 -0.63
C ARG A 98 -13.97 21.31 -1.02
N ARG A 99 -14.30 20.23 -1.74
CA ARG A 99 -15.67 19.95 -2.19
C ARG A 99 -16.53 19.38 -1.08
N ASP A 100 -15.99 18.42 -0.32
CA ASP A 100 -16.74 17.59 0.62
C ASP A 100 -16.51 17.99 2.09
N GLY A 101 -15.43 18.71 2.39
CA GLY A 101 -14.93 18.98 3.74
C GLY A 101 -15.98 19.61 4.65
N GLU A 102 -16.65 20.68 4.20
CA GLU A 102 -17.71 21.36 4.96
C GLU A 102 -18.87 20.43 5.32
N TYR A 103 -19.13 19.40 4.51
CA TYR A 103 -20.19 18.40 4.76
C TYR A 103 -19.71 17.22 5.62
N LEU A 104 -18.41 17.15 5.89
CA LEU A 104 -17.76 16.10 6.69
C LEU A 104 -17.32 16.61 8.08
N GLU A 105 -17.44 17.91 8.36
CA GLU A 105 -17.03 18.54 9.63
C GLU A 105 -17.75 17.96 10.86
N ASP A 106 -19.03 17.59 10.73
CA ASP A 106 -19.81 16.95 11.82
C ASP A 106 -19.40 15.49 12.10
N ASN A 107 -18.51 14.92 11.28
CA ASN A 107 -17.99 13.57 11.45
C ASN A 107 -16.67 13.61 12.23
N GLU A 108 -16.55 12.83 13.30
CA GLU A 108 -15.43 12.86 14.26
C GLU A 108 -14.03 12.67 13.62
N PHE A 109 -13.98 12.20 12.37
CA PHE A 109 -12.76 11.91 11.62
C PHE A 109 -12.53 12.79 10.37
N GLY A 110 -13.47 13.69 10.02
CA GLY A 110 -13.37 14.56 8.83
C GLY A 110 -13.00 13.84 7.51
N PHE A 111 -12.43 14.58 6.57
CA PHE A 111 -11.77 13.98 5.40
C PHE A 111 -10.44 13.35 5.82
N ASN A 112 -10.38 12.02 5.83
CA ASN A 112 -9.20 11.26 6.22
C ASN A 112 -8.87 10.21 5.15
N ALA A 113 -8.31 10.64 4.03
CA ALA A 113 -7.79 9.77 2.99
C ALA A 113 -6.26 9.81 3.02
N SER A 114 -5.60 8.66 2.96
CA SER A 114 -4.13 8.58 2.92
C SER A 114 -3.72 7.57 1.86
N PHE A 115 -2.61 7.85 1.17
CA PHE A 115 -2.11 7.04 0.08
C PHE A 115 -0.65 6.66 0.26
N ILE A 116 -0.29 5.47 -0.22
CA ILE A 116 1.09 5.17 -0.61
C ILE A 116 1.10 5.15 -2.12
N VAL A 117 2.02 5.88 -2.75
CA VAL A 117 2.21 5.84 -4.20
C VAL A 117 3.64 5.46 -4.50
N GLY A 118 3.83 4.49 -5.39
CA GLY A 118 5.16 4.15 -5.87
C GLY A 118 5.12 3.67 -7.31
N GLY A 119 6.28 3.67 -7.95
CA GLY A 119 6.35 3.36 -9.36
C GLY A 119 7.63 3.81 -10.00
N GLN A 120 7.61 3.83 -11.33
CA GLN A 120 8.72 4.29 -12.16
C GLN A 120 8.18 4.89 -13.45
N ILE A 121 8.78 6.00 -13.86
CA ILE A 121 8.62 6.61 -15.18
C ILE A 121 9.94 6.37 -15.93
N LEU A 122 9.86 6.12 -17.24
CA LEU A 122 11.02 5.92 -18.11
C LEU A 122 12.02 7.07 -17.93
N GLY A 123 13.27 6.72 -17.62
CA GLY A 123 14.34 7.68 -17.37
C GLY A 123 14.46 8.14 -15.91
N GLU A 124 13.53 7.75 -15.03
CA GLU A 124 13.64 7.98 -13.59
C GLU A 124 13.96 6.70 -12.81
N PRO A 125 14.63 6.82 -11.64
CA PRO A 125 14.67 5.73 -10.67
C PRO A 125 13.27 5.44 -10.13
N MET A 126 13.10 4.25 -9.56
CA MET A 126 11.85 3.92 -8.86
C MET A 126 11.74 4.79 -7.59
N ARG A 127 10.58 5.41 -7.36
CA ARG A 127 10.33 6.28 -6.20
C ARG A 127 9.04 5.88 -5.48
N LEU A 128 9.03 6.01 -4.15
CA LEU A 128 7.93 5.61 -3.27
C LEU A 128 7.62 6.74 -2.28
N PHE A 129 6.37 7.13 -2.19
CA PHE A 129 5.90 8.22 -1.34
C PHE A 129 4.76 7.76 -0.43
N ARG A 130 4.65 8.42 0.71
CA ARG A 130 3.47 8.39 1.57
C ARG A 130 2.84 9.77 1.58
N ILE A 131 1.58 9.84 1.19
CA ILE A 131 0.77 11.07 1.16
C ILE A 131 -0.19 11.03 2.34
N TYR A 132 -0.10 12.03 3.21
CA TYR A 132 -0.95 12.17 4.40
C TYR A 132 -2.28 12.85 4.05
N ALA A 133 -3.23 12.84 5.00
CA ALA A 133 -4.57 13.39 4.79
C ALA A 133 -4.56 14.88 4.42
N GLU A 134 -3.57 15.61 4.91
CA GLU A 134 -3.32 17.03 4.65
C GLU A 134 -2.78 17.30 3.23
N GLY A 135 -2.51 16.26 2.45
CA GLY A 135 -1.96 16.33 1.09
C GLY A 135 -0.47 16.65 1.03
N ASN A 136 0.23 16.80 2.17
CA ASN A 136 1.69 16.75 2.17
C ASN A 136 2.18 15.30 2.10
N PHE A 137 3.46 15.11 1.78
CA PHE A 137 4.01 13.77 1.59
C PHE A 137 5.50 13.70 1.93
N ILE A 138 5.95 12.47 2.19
CA ILE A 138 7.36 12.10 2.36
C ILE A 138 7.75 11.03 1.35
N GLU A 139 9.04 10.95 1.06
CA GLU A 139 9.63 9.97 0.15
C GLU A 139 10.44 8.92 0.92
N ALA A 140 10.39 7.67 0.48
CA ALA A 140 11.18 6.59 1.03
C ALA A 140 12.66 6.80 0.68
N GLY A 141 13.53 6.62 1.68
CA GLY A 141 14.97 6.77 1.53
C GLY A 141 15.70 5.43 1.62
N PHE A 142 17.03 5.50 1.66
CA PHE A 142 17.87 4.32 1.91
C PHE A 142 17.59 3.70 3.29
N ASP A 143 17.53 4.53 4.33
CA ASP A 143 17.32 4.08 5.73
C ASP A 143 15.87 3.71 6.04
N THR A 144 14.92 4.23 5.26
CA THR A 144 13.48 3.95 5.43
C THR A 144 12.90 3.43 4.11
N PRO A 145 13.11 2.14 3.80
CA PRO A 145 12.78 1.56 2.50
C PRO A 145 11.30 1.13 2.36
N TYR A 146 10.43 1.49 3.30
CA TYR A 146 9.02 1.09 3.24
C TYR A 146 8.11 2.10 3.94
N PHE A 147 6.84 2.10 3.53
CA PHE A 147 5.77 2.80 4.23
C PHE A 147 4.58 1.86 4.46
N GLN A 148 3.88 2.10 5.57
CA GLN A 148 2.64 1.42 5.92
C GLN A 148 1.55 2.46 6.18
N THR A 149 0.29 2.09 5.92
CA THR A 149 -0.88 2.90 6.27
C THR A 149 -2.05 2.04 6.73
N GLY A 150 -2.95 2.62 7.55
CA GLY A 150 -4.01 1.91 8.26
C GLY A 150 -3.55 1.29 9.59
N GLU A 151 -3.88 0.02 9.83
CA GLU A 151 -3.54 -0.75 11.04
C GLU A 151 -2.12 -1.32 10.97
N THR A 152 -1.12 -0.45 11.12
CA THR A 152 0.28 -0.78 10.78
C THR A 152 1.06 -1.48 11.90
N LYS A 153 0.65 -1.29 13.17
CA LYS A 153 1.46 -1.62 14.35
C LYS A 153 1.76 -3.12 14.49
N TYR A 154 0.79 -3.98 14.16
CA TYR A 154 0.90 -5.43 14.37
C TYR A 154 1.91 -6.09 13.43
N GLY A 155 1.94 -5.64 12.17
CA GLY A 155 2.82 -6.19 11.13
C GLY A 155 4.19 -5.51 11.07
N LYS A 156 4.40 -4.39 11.75
CA LYS A 156 5.65 -3.60 11.69
C LYS A 156 6.89 -4.36 12.22
N PRO A 157 6.84 -5.09 13.36
CA PRO A 157 8.06 -5.66 13.95
C PRO A 157 8.79 -6.68 13.06
N ILE A 158 8.08 -7.42 12.20
CA ILE A 158 8.75 -8.36 11.27
C ILE A 158 9.40 -7.62 10.11
N ILE A 159 8.78 -6.55 9.62
CA ILE A 159 9.33 -5.69 8.56
C ILE A 159 10.64 -5.06 9.05
N ASP A 160 10.63 -4.47 10.26
CA ASP A 160 11.82 -3.85 10.87
C ASP A 160 13.00 -4.82 11.05
N ARG A 161 12.72 -6.11 11.22
CA ARG A 161 13.75 -7.13 11.48
C ARG A 161 14.37 -7.70 10.21
N VAL A 162 13.68 -7.63 9.07
CA VAL A 162 14.03 -8.41 7.86
C VAL A 162 14.25 -7.52 6.64
N ILE A 163 13.49 -6.44 6.50
CA ILE A 163 13.53 -5.61 5.29
C ILE A 163 14.69 -4.61 5.37
N THR A 164 15.55 -4.69 4.36
CA THR A 164 16.61 -3.74 4.04
C THR A 164 16.59 -3.47 2.54
N ARG A 165 17.28 -2.43 2.05
CA ARG A 165 17.37 -2.14 0.61
C ARG A 165 17.85 -3.32 -0.24
N SER A 166 18.77 -4.11 0.30
CA SER A 166 19.36 -5.27 -0.36
C SER A 166 18.57 -6.58 -0.19
N THR A 167 17.44 -6.57 0.52
CA THR A 167 16.61 -7.78 0.68
C THR A 167 16.10 -8.24 -0.70
N PRO A 168 16.28 -9.52 -1.09
CA PRO A 168 15.76 -10.02 -2.37
C PRO A 168 14.24 -9.91 -2.46
N LEU A 169 13.70 -9.66 -3.66
CA LEU A 169 12.25 -9.51 -3.85
C LEU A 169 11.45 -10.70 -3.32
N SER A 170 11.95 -11.92 -3.50
CA SER A 170 11.30 -13.15 -3.05
C SER A 170 11.14 -13.23 -1.53
N ASP A 171 12.15 -12.79 -0.78
CA ASP A 171 12.11 -12.78 0.69
C ASP A 171 11.30 -11.60 1.22
N ALA A 172 11.36 -10.45 0.54
CA ALA A 172 10.49 -9.32 0.86
C ALA A 172 9.00 -9.69 0.71
N ILE A 173 8.61 -10.45 -0.33
CA ILE A 173 7.25 -10.96 -0.50
C ILE A 173 6.83 -11.82 0.69
N LYS A 174 7.67 -12.79 1.11
CA LYS A 174 7.37 -13.63 2.28
C LYS A 174 7.19 -12.76 3.54
N CYS A 175 8.11 -11.83 3.77
CA CYS A 175 8.07 -10.93 4.93
C CYS A 175 6.80 -10.07 4.95
N VAL A 176 6.39 -9.52 3.80
CA VAL A 176 5.14 -8.77 3.66
C VAL A 176 3.93 -9.65 3.97
N LEU A 177 3.88 -10.88 3.46
CA LEU A 177 2.76 -11.79 3.74
C LEU A 177 2.70 -12.23 5.22
N VAL A 178 3.85 -12.46 5.87
CA VAL A 178 3.92 -12.71 7.32
C VAL A 178 3.44 -11.49 8.13
N SER A 179 3.75 -10.29 7.64
CA SER A 179 3.24 -9.04 8.22
C SER A 179 1.71 -8.97 8.16
N PHE A 180 1.09 -9.37 7.05
CA PHE A 180 -0.38 -9.50 6.95
C PHE A 180 -0.94 -10.61 7.86
N ASP A 181 -0.30 -11.78 7.93
CA ASP A 181 -0.73 -12.87 8.82
C ASP A 181 -0.80 -12.39 10.29
N SER A 182 0.26 -11.74 10.75
CA SER A 182 0.34 -11.18 12.11
C SER A 182 -0.76 -10.16 12.36
N THR A 183 -0.98 -9.23 11.41
CA THR A 183 -2.02 -8.20 11.53
C THR A 183 -3.43 -8.80 11.55
N MET A 184 -3.76 -9.72 10.65
CA MET A 184 -5.10 -10.33 10.59
C MET A 184 -5.43 -11.20 11.80
N ARG A 185 -4.42 -11.82 12.42
CA ARG A 185 -4.59 -12.60 13.66
C ARG A 185 -4.88 -11.71 14.88
N SER A 186 -4.41 -10.46 14.86
CA SER A 186 -4.50 -9.55 16.02
C SER A 186 -5.49 -8.40 15.84
N ASN A 187 -6.00 -8.16 14.63
CA ASN A 187 -6.95 -7.08 14.36
C ASN A 187 -7.96 -7.48 13.26
N LEU A 188 -9.23 -7.63 13.66
CA LEU A 188 -10.33 -8.05 12.78
C LEU A 188 -10.69 -7.02 11.71
N SER A 189 -10.20 -5.80 11.82
CA SER A 189 -10.48 -4.74 10.84
C SER A 189 -9.65 -4.88 9.55
N VAL A 190 -8.66 -5.77 9.55
CA VAL A 190 -7.84 -6.15 8.41
C VAL A 190 -8.25 -7.54 7.95
N GLY A 191 -8.39 -7.75 6.65
CA GLY A 191 -8.84 -9.04 6.16
C GLY A 191 -8.66 -9.28 4.68
N MET A 192 -8.61 -10.57 4.35
CA MET A 192 -8.53 -11.07 3.00
C MET A 192 -9.73 -10.66 2.12
N PRO A 193 -9.55 -10.63 0.80
CA PRO A 193 -8.32 -10.98 0.07
C PRO A 193 -7.19 -9.94 0.19
N ILE A 194 -5.95 -10.40 -0.03
CA ILE A 194 -4.76 -9.54 -0.13
C ILE A 194 -4.39 -9.42 -1.60
N ASP A 195 -4.36 -8.21 -2.13
CA ASP A 195 -3.82 -7.92 -3.47
C ASP A 195 -2.32 -7.59 -3.34
N LEU A 196 -1.47 -8.22 -4.15
CA LEU A 196 -0.01 -8.04 -4.15
C LEU A 196 0.54 -7.80 -5.55
N ILE A 197 1.43 -6.82 -5.68
CA ILE A 197 2.25 -6.57 -6.87
C ILE A 197 3.73 -6.67 -6.47
N CYS A 198 4.49 -7.39 -7.29
CA CYS A 198 5.95 -7.35 -7.30
C CYS A 198 6.40 -6.67 -8.60
N TYR A 199 6.96 -5.47 -8.48
CA TYR A 199 7.37 -4.66 -9.62
C TYR A 199 8.90 -4.62 -9.71
N GLU A 200 9.46 -5.21 -10.77
CA GLU A 200 10.91 -5.29 -10.98
C GLU A 200 11.46 -3.98 -11.53
N ARG A 201 12.68 -3.62 -11.11
CA ARG A 201 13.37 -2.41 -11.59
C ARG A 201 13.50 -2.39 -13.11
N ASP A 202 13.25 -1.21 -13.68
CA ASP A 202 13.38 -0.90 -15.11
C ASP A 202 12.46 -1.72 -16.03
N ARG A 203 11.53 -2.47 -15.45
CA ARG A 203 10.61 -3.32 -16.22
C ARG A 203 9.54 -2.50 -16.94
N LEU A 204 9.08 -1.40 -16.34
CA LEU A 204 8.03 -0.51 -16.87
C LEU A 204 6.74 -1.23 -17.30
N GLU A 205 6.45 -2.37 -16.68
CA GLU A 205 5.20 -3.11 -16.76
C GLU A 205 4.97 -3.93 -15.47
N VAL A 206 3.70 -4.12 -15.11
CA VAL A 206 3.28 -5.00 -14.01
C VAL A 206 3.08 -6.42 -14.55
N SER A 207 4.10 -7.26 -14.40
CA SER A 207 4.05 -8.67 -14.82
C SER A 207 3.70 -9.64 -13.68
N LYS A 208 4.01 -9.28 -12.42
CA LYS A 208 3.77 -10.13 -11.25
C LYS A 208 2.73 -9.51 -10.33
N ARG A 209 1.48 -9.92 -10.52
CA ARG A 209 0.33 -9.57 -9.66
C ARG A 209 -0.39 -10.83 -9.21
N ARG A 210 -0.73 -10.91 -7.93
CA ARG A 210 -1.50 -12.03 -7.37
C ARG A 210 -2.46 -11.54 -6.29
N ARG A 211 -3.63 -12.17 -6.24
CA ARG A 211 -4.61 -12.00 -5.17
C ARG A 211 -4.63 -13.27 -4.31
N PHE A 212 -4.53 -13.11 -3.00
CA PHE A 212 -4.56 -14.21 -2.04
C PHE A 212 -5.93 -14.22 -1.34
N ASP A 213 -6.77 -15.19 -1.69
CA ASP A 213 -8.07 -15.41 -1.04
C ASP A 213 -7.94 -16.28 0.23
N HIS A 214 -9.05 -16.44 0.98
CA HIS A 214 -9.11 -17.19 2.25
C HIS A 214 -8.55 -18.61 2.21
N HIS A 215 -8.53 -19.25 1.04
CA HIS A 215 -8.10 -20.64 0.85
C HIS A 215 -6.86 -20.74 -0.05
N ASP A 216 -6.09 -19.66 -0.20
CA ASP A 216 -4.85 -19.71 -0.96
C ASP A 216 -3.87 -20.69 -0.31
N ALA A 217 -3.49 -21.73 -1.06
CA ALA A 217 -2.65 -22.82 -0.56
C ALA A 217 -1.26 -22.34 -0.14
N TYR A 218 -0.68 -21.37 -0.87
CA TYR A 218 0.63 -20.84 -0.54
C TYR A 218 0.58 -19.99 0.73
N PHE A 219 -0.40 -19.09 0.86
CA PHE A 219 -0.55 -18.29 2.08
C PHE A 219 -0.81 -19.17 3.31
N SER A 220 -1.63 -20.22 3.15
CA SER A 220 -1.93 -21.17 4.23
C SER A 220 -0.67 -21.91 4.69
N ALA A 221 0.15 -22.40 3.75
CA ALA A 221 1.41 -23.05 4.05
C ALA A 221 2.40 -22.08 4.74
N LEU A 222 2.55 -20.87 4.21
CA LEU A 222 3.42 -19.82 4.78
C LEU A 222 3.02 -19.48 6.22
N SER A 223 1.72 -19.28 6.48
CA SER A 223 1.20 -18.98 7.82
C SER A 223 1.45 -20.14 8.80
N HIS A 224 1.28 -21.39 8.34
CA HIS A 224 1.54 -22.57 9.14
C HIS A 224 3.03 -22.72 9.49
N GLU A 225 3.91 -22.66 8.49
CA GLU A 225 5.36 -22.77 8.67
C GLU A 225 5.91 -21.65 9.56
N TRP A 226 5.45 -20.41 9.36
CA TRP A 226 5.84 -19.28 10.21
C TRP A 226 5.46 -19.48 11.67
N SER A 227 4.24 -19.95 11.92
CA SER A 227 3.73 -20.21 13.27
C SER A 227 4.55 -21.30 13.98
N GLU A 228 4.80 -22.42 13.31
CA GLU A 228 5.58 -23.52 13.90
C GLU A 228 7.05 -23.13 14.08
N GLY A 229 7.66 -22.46 13.10
CA GLY A 229 9.03 -21.96 13.20
C GLY A 229 9.22 -20.99 14.37
N THR A 230 8.28 -20.06 14.57
CA THR A 230 8.31 -19.09 15.67
C THR A 230 8.21 -19.79 17.03
N LYS A 231 7.30 -20.77 17.18
CA LYS A 231 7.20 -21.57 18.42
C LYS A 231 8.47 -22.37 18.71
N GLN A 232 9.09 -22.94 17.67
CA GLN A 232 10.35 -23.67 17.81
C GLN A 232 11.49 -22.75 18.24
N ALA A 233 11.61 -21.56 17.64
CA ALA A 233 12.60 -20.57 18.04
C ALA A 233 12.38 -20.12 19.50
N PHE A 234 11.14 -19.86 19.91
CA PHE A 234 10.81 -19.48 21.28
C PHE A 234 11.20 -20.55 22.30
N ARG A 235 10.93 -21.84 22.02
CA ARG A 235 11.31 -22.96 22.90
C ARG A 235 12.84 -23.14 23.06
N ARG A 236 13.65 -22.56 22.18
CA ARG A 236 15.12 -22.62 22.25
C ARG A 236 15.74 -21.45 23.01
N LEU A 237 14.94 -20.48 23.44
CA LEU A 237 15.44 -19.37 24.25
C LEU A 237 15.92 -19.90 25.61
N PRO A 238 17.00 -19.32 26.17
CA PRO A 238 17.48 -19.74 27.48
C PRO A 238 16.44 -19.44 28.56
N ASP A 239 16.29 -20.35 29.52
CA ASP A 239 15.49 -20.09 30.72
C ASP A 239 16.12 -18.96 31.54
N LEU A 240 15.27 -18.10 32.12
CA LEU A 240 15.71 -17.05 33.03
C LEU A 240 16.32 -17.69 34.30
N SER A 241 17.59 -17.42 34.56
CA SER A 241 18.20 -17.71 35.86
C SER A 241 17.77 -16.66 36.88
N TRP A 242 17.17 -17.09 37.98
CA TRP A 242 16.78 -16.23 39.11
C TRP A 242 17.95 -15.94 40.05
#